data_AF-A0A8T6YPI9-F1
#
_entry.id   AF-A0A8T6YPI9-F1
#
_cell.length_a   1.000
_cell.length_b   1.000
_cell.length_c   1.000
_cell.angle_alpha   90.00
_cell.angle_beta   90.00
_cell.angle_gamma   90.00
#
_symmetry.space_group_name_H-M   'P 1'
#
loop_
_entity.id
_entity.type
_entity.pdbx_description
1 polymer ?
#
loop_
_entity_poly.entity_id
_entity_poly.type
_entity_poly.pdbx_seq_one_letter_code
_entity_poly.pdbx_strand_id
1 'polypeptide(L)'
;MKKSLSHMETLVGGYNGYTLSEPSSQFGWTFFKLTFNPNLQQGIEEKFADMLTKYSFKNNTQKFTQFMTDYFKSKGCNVRIKVLD
;
A
#
# COMPACT_ATOMS: atom_id res chain seq x y z
N MET A 1 5.23 9.53 1.43
CA MET A 1 4.14 8.56 1.27
C MET A 1 2.98 9.04 0.39
N LYS A 2 2.27 10.14 0.71
CA LYS A 2 1.13 10.63 -0.10
C LYS A 2 1.44 10.75 -1.59
N LYS A 3 2.60 11.35 -1.94
CA LYS A 3 3.09 11.40 -3.33
C LYS A 3 3.22 10.01 -3.99
N SER A 4 3.70 9.02 -3.25
CA SER A 4 3.83 7.64 -3.73
C SER A 4 2.45 6.98 -3.94
N LEU A 5 1.48 7.28 -3.09
CA LEU A 5 0.10 6.82 -3.22
C LEU A 5 -0.57 7.45 -4.44
N SER A 6 -0.49 8.77 -4.63
CA SER A 6 -1.03 9.44 -5.83
C SER A 6 -0.38 8.95 -7.12
N HIS A 7 0.91 8.63 -7.08
CA HIS A 7 1.59 7.98 -8.20
C HIS A 7 1.02 6.57 -8.46
N MET A 8 0.71 5.79 -7.42
CA MET A 8 0.06 4.48 -7.58
C MET A 8 -1.34 4.61 -8.19
N GLU A 9 -2.17 5.55 -7.71
CA GLU A 9 -3.49 5.83 -8.28
C GLU A 9 -3.39 6.15 -9.78
N THR A 10 -2.41 6.98 -10.17
CA THR A 10 -2.17 7.32 -11.58
C THR A 10 -1.78 6.09 -12.40
N LEU A 11 -0.96 5.19 -11.85
CA LEU A 11 -0.55 3.98 -12.55
C LEU A 11 -1.72 3.06 -12.86
N VAL A 12 -2.71 2.97 -11.97
CA VAL A 12 -3.84 2.05 -12.11
C VAL A 12 -5.15 2.72 -12.52
N GLY A 13 -5.17 4.03 -12.73
CA GLY A 13 -6.38 4.81 -13.03
C GLY A 13 -7.39 4.87 -11.89
N GLY A 14 -6.98 4.53 -10.66
CA GLY A 14 -7.83 4.38 -9.47
C GLY A 14 -7.80 5.61 -8.56
N TYR A 15 -8.28 6.75 -9.06
CA TYR A 15 -8.27 8.03 -8.32
C TYR A 15 -9.21 8.03 -7.11
N ASN A 16 -8.84 8.78 -6.06
CA ASN A 16 -9.55 8.81 -4.77
C ASN A 16 -9.73 7.40 -4.20
N GLY A 17 -8.74 6.55 -4.42
CA GLY A 17 -8.79 5.13 -4.16
C GLY A 17 -8.32 4.75 -2.76
N TYR A 18 -7.86 5.70 -1.95
CA TYR A 18 -7.40 5.43 -0.59
C TYR A 18 -7.84 6.53 0.38
N THR A 19 -7.95 6.15 1.66
CA THR A 19 -8.10 7.10 2.77
C THR A 19 -6.93 6.95 3.73
N LEU A 20 -6.41 8.09 4.21
CA LEU A 20 -5.37 8.15 5.22
C LEU A 20 -5.95 8.84 6.45
N SER A 21 -5.87 8.20 7.62
CA SER A 21 -6.27 8.84 8.87
C SER A 21 -5.35 10.01 9.21
N GLU A 22 -5.79 10.83 10.16
CA GLU A 22 -4.90 11.78 10.81
C GLU A 22 -3.71 11.05 11.44
N PRO A 23 -2.49 11.61 11.32
CA PRO A 23 -1.31 11.02 11.93
C PRO A 23 -1.34 11.20 13.45
N SER A 24 -1.00 10.15 14.19
CA SER A 24 -0.70 10.23 15.62
C SER A 24 0.77 9.95 15.86
N SER A 25 1.40 10.69 16.78
CA SER A 25 2.83 10.54 17.09
C SER A 25 3.01 10.00 18.50
N GLN A 26 3.75 8.89 18.64
CA GLN A 26 4.08 8.28 19.93
C GLN A 26 5.49 7.68 19.87
N PHE A 27 6.30 7.92 20.91
CA PHE A 27 7.64 7.32 21.07
C PHE A 27 8.55 7.42 19.83
N GLY A 28 8.59 8.58 19.16
CA GLY A 28 9.41 8.79 17.97
C GLY A 28 8.87 8.14 16.69
N TRP A 29 7.70 7.50 16.75
CA TRP A 29 6.99 6.94 15.61
C TRP A 29 5.75 7.78 15.25
N THR A 30 5.47 7.86 13.96
CA THR A 30 4.20 8.39 13.43
C THR A 30 3.36 7.24 12.91
N PHE A 31 2.14 7.14 13.41
CA PHE A 31 1.15 6.14 13.05
C PHE A 31 0.02 6.79 12.26
N PHE A 32 -0.50 6.06 11.28
CA PHE A 32 -1.69 6.42 10.54
C PHE A 32 -2.33 5.13 10.02
N LYS A 33 -3.64 5.15 9.85
CA LYS A 33 -4.39 4.08 9.19
C LYS A 33 -4.49 4.43 7.71
N LEU A 34 -4.19 3.44 6.87
CA LEU A 34 -4.33 3.52 5.43
C LEU A 34 -5.34 2.47 5.02
N THR A 35 -6.39 2.89 4.33
CA THR A 35 -7.41 2.00 3.77
C THR A 35 -7.42 2.16 2.27
N PHE A 36 -7.40 1.05 1.55
CA PHE A 36 -7.59 1.01 0.11
C PHE A 36 -9.06 0.72 -0.19
N ASN A 37 -9.64 1.49 -1.10
CA ASN A 37 -10.93 1.16 -1.67
C ASN A 37 -10.77 -0.09 -2.57
N PRO A 38 -11.80 -0.94 -2.69
CA PRO A 38 -11.73 -2.18 -3.47
C PRO A 38 -11.22 -1.96 -4.91
N ASN A 39 -11.65 -0.88 -5.57
CA ASN A 39 -11.24 -0.56 -6.94
C ASN A 39 -9.73 -0.28 -7.07
N LEU A 40 -9.14 0.43 -6.09
CA LEU A 40 -7.70 0.72 -6.12
C LEU A 40 -6.90 -0.54 -5.81
N GLN A 41 -7.34 -1.35 -4.84
CA GLN A 41 -6.68 -2.62 -4.55
C GLN A 41 -6.73 -3.55 -5.76
N GLN A 42 -7.90 -3.73 -6.37
CA GLN A 42 -8.06 -4.56 -7.57
C GLN A 42 -7.20 -4.05 -8.73
N GLY A 43 -7.20 -2.74 -9.00
CA GLY A 43 -6.37 -2.17 -10.07
C GLY A 43 -4.87 -2.37 -9.84
N ILE A 44 -4.42 -2.34 -8.59
CA ILE A 44 -3.02 -2.68 -8.22
C ILE A 44 -2.77 -4.18 -8.45
N GLU A 45 -3.67 -5.05 -7.98
CA GLU A 45 -3.54 -6.50 -8.13
C GLU A 45 -3.49 -6.93 -9.60
N GLU A 46 -4.32 -6.33 -10.46
CA GLU A 46 -4.34 -6.58 -11.89
C GLU A 46 -3.09 -6.04 -12.59
N LYS A 47 -2.74 -4.77 -12.35
CA LYS A 47 -1.59 -4.14 -13.03
C LYS A 47 -0.26 -4.79 -12.65
N PHE A 48 -0.13 -5.27 -11.41
CA PHE A 48 1.09 -5.84 -10.87
C PHE A 48 1.00 -7.34 -10.60
N ALA A 49 0.08 -8.05 -11.26
CA ALA A 49 -0.10 -9.49 -11.11
C ALA A 49 1.22 -10.26 -11.24
N ASP A 50 2.01 -9.96 -12.28
CA ASP A 50 3.32 -10.59 -12.53
C ASP A 50 4.36 -10.31 -11.45
N MET A 51 4.24 -9.21 -10.71
CA MET A 51 5.09 -8.95 -9.55
C MET A 51 4.57 -9.67 -8.31
N LEU A 52 3.24 -9.70 -8.12
CA LEU A 52 2.59 -10.36 -6.99
C LEU A 52 2.81 -11.88 -6.98
N THR A 53 2.93 -12.50 -8.16
CA THR A 53 3.27 -13.94 -8.28
C THR A 53 4.67 -14.28 -7.78
N LYS A 54 5.60 -13.32 -7.74
CA LYS A 54 6.99 -13.52 -7.27
C LYS A 54 7.09 -13.62 -5.75
N TYR A 55 6.04 -13.20 -5.04
CA TYR A 55 5.98 -13.29 -3.59
C TYR A 55 5.56 -14.72 -3.17
N SER A 56 6.36 -15.34 -2.30
CA SER A 56 6.17 -16.73 -1.85
C SER A 56 5.06 -16.93 -0.80
N PHE A 57 4.31 -15.88 -0.44
CA PHE A 57 3.25 -15.97 0.56
C PHE A 57 2.01 -16.71 0.04
N LYS A 58 1.41 -17.56 0.88
CA LYS A 58 0.17 -18.27 0.54
C LYS A 58 -1.06 -17.35 0.56
N ASN A 59 -1.04 -16.30 1.39
CA ASN A 59 -2.17 -15.38 1.57
C ASN A 59 -2.03 -14.15 0.65
N ASN A 60 -3.06 -13.86 -0.14
CA ASN A 60 -3.11 -12.69 -1.04
C ASN A 60 -2.97 -11.36 -0.28
N THR A 61 -3.58 -11.23 0.89
CA THR A 61 -3.45 -10.03 1.73
C THR A 61 -2.00 -9.84 2.19
N GLN A 62 -1.27 -10.91 2.49
CA GLN A 62 0.15 -10.83 2.84
C GLN A 62 1.01 -10.45 1.64
N LYS A 63 0.75 -11.03 0.45
CA LYS A 63 1.42 -10.65 -0.80
C LYS A 63 1.24 -9.16 -1.08
N PHE A 64 0.00 -8.68 -1.03
CA PHE A 64 -0.34 -7.27 -1.26
C PHE A 64 0.34 -6.35 -0.24
N THR A 65 0.30 -6.71 1.05
CA THR A 65 0.94 -5.94 2.11
C THR A 65 2.44 -5.84 1.93
N GLN A 66 3.09 -6.95 1.55
CA GLN A 66 4.52 -6.96 1.29
C GLN A 66 4.85 -6.13 0.05
N PHE A 67 4.10 -6.29 -1.04
CA PHE A 67 4.24 -5.49 -2.26
C PHE A 67 4.17 -3.99 -1.95
N MET A 68 3.16 -3.54 -1.21
CA MET A 68 3.02 -2.13 -0.83
C MET A 68 4.17 -1.65 0.06
N THR A 69 4.65 -2.50 0.97
CA THR A 69 5.82 -2.20 1.80
C THR A 69 7.07 -1.97 0.94
N ASP A 70 7.33 -2.86 -0.02
CA ASP A 70 8.48 -2.76 -0.92
C ASP A 70 8.35 -1.57 -1.86
N TYR A 71 7.15 -1.31 -2.37
CA TYR A 71 6.86 -0.13 -3.17
C TYR A 71 7.20 1.15 -2.41
N PHE A 72 6.74 1.31 -1.16
CA PHE A 72 7.06 2.49 -0.37
C PHE A 72 8.55 2.63 -0.08
N LYS A 73 9.24 1.53 0.24
CA LYS A 73 10.70 1.54 0.42
C LYS A 73 11.43 1.98 -0.85
N SER A 74 11.00 1.49 -2.02
CA SER A 74 11.57 1.89 -3.33
C SER A 74 11.37 3.39 -3.63
N LYS A 75 10.37 4.02 -3.02
CA LYS A 75 10.11 5.47 -3.08
C LYS A 75 10.75 6.26 -1.93
N GLY A 76 11.68 5.66 -1.19
CA GLY A 76 12.39 6.29 -0.07
C GLY A 76 11.56 6.47 1.20
N CYS A 77 10.40 5.81 1.32
CA CYS A 77 9.60 5.84 2.53
C CYS A 77 9.98 4.68 3.46
N ASN A 78 10.58 4.98 4.61
CA ASN A 78 10.84 3.98 5.65
C ASN A 78 9.57 3.72 6.47
N VAL A 79 8.83 2.68 6.13
CA VAL A 79 7.49 2.42 6.67
C VAL A 79 7.36 0.96 7.09
N ARG A 80 6.53 0.71 8.10
CA ARG A 80 6.12 -0.63 8.52
C ARG A 80 4.61 -0.72 8.40
N ILE A 81 4.12 -1.67 7.60
CA ILE A 81 2.69 -1.91 7.43
C ILE A 81 2.28 -3.10 8.29
N LYS A 82 1.17 -2.96 9.02
CA LYS A 82 0.49 -4.03 9.72
C LYS A 82 -0.96 -4.05 9.24
N VAL A 83 -1.43 -5.22 8.81
CA VAL A 83 -2.86 -5.41 8.50
C VAL A 83 -3.64 -5.32 9.80
N LEU A 84 -4.72 -4.55 9.80
CA LEU A 84 -5.68 -4.50 10.89
C LEU A 84 -6.85 -5.41 10.48
N ASP A 85 -7.20 -6.33 11.38
CA ASP A 85 -8.38 -7.19 11.23
C ASP A 85 -9.68 -6.40 11.51
#